data_AF-A0A419K920-F1
#
_entry.id   AF-A0A419K920-F1
#
_cell.length_a   1.000
_cell.length_b   1.000
_cell.length_c   1.000
_cell.angle_alpha   90.00
_cell.angle_beta   90.00
_cell.angle_gamma   90.00
#
_symmetry.space_group_name_H-M   'P 1'
#
loop_
_entity.id
_entity.type
_entity.pdbx_description
1 polymer ?
#
loop_
_entity_poly.entity_id
_entity_poly.type
_entity_poly.pdbx_seq_one_letter_code
_entity_poly.pdbx_strand_id
1 'polypeptide(L)'
;MRLGLSNHPKFDMTLDRFLEFADRLKADHVELKVDCPELLDALFQKGKVLNLRDMLESYGFKYIFHAPSIDVNLASLNPQVGNASLKVVKKSVQLAAELNAEIMVSHVGRLSRDYPESLMAKAYANVVDRLREIVEVSKELGVLFTIENDHKASDSILAGYVHQVSSLIRDVGCKLTFDVGHANTLGEIQGFLERLHEETVNVHLHDNDGVSDSHLPLGEGKIDYRSILDSLKRAITPPLLTLECHSIQGLEKDMLLLRSIL
;
A
#
# COMPACT_ATOMS: atom_id res chain seq x y z
N MET A 1 -9.52 -8.39 14.80
CA MET A 1 -8.79 -7.93 13.59
C MET A 1 -9.79 -7.15 12.77
N ARG A 2 -9.34 -6.18 11.98
CA ARG A 2 -10.20 -5.45 11.02
C ARG A 2 -9.86 -5.91 9.62
N LEU A 3 -10.88 -6.20 8.82
CA LEU A 3 -10.76 -6.74 7.48
C LEU A 3 -11.26 -5.72 6.47
N GLY A 4 -10.44 -5.38 5.50
CA GLY A 4 -10.79 -4.46 4.42
C GLY A 4 -10.40 -5.00 3.06
N LEU A 5 -10.82 -4.26 2.03
CA LEU A 5 -10.60 -4.62 0.63
C LEU A 5 -9.89 -3.46 -0.08
N SER A 6 -8.96 -3.79 -0.97
CA SER A 6 -8.32 -2.83 -1.87
C SER A 6 -8.98 -2.86 -3.25
N ASN A 7 -9.27 -1.70 -3.83
CA ASN A 7 -9.69 -1.64 -5.23
C ASN A 7 -8.48 -1.83 -6.16
N HIS A 8 -8.74 -2.09 -7.44
CA HIS A 8 -7.66 -2.25 -8.41
C HIS A 8 -8.05 -1.70 -9.79
N PRO A 9 -7.13 -1.04 -10.54
CA PRO A 9 -7.42 -0.50 -11.87
C PRO A 9 -7.89 -1.53 -12.92
N LYS A 10 -7.65 -2.83 -12.68
CA LYS A 10 -8.14 -3.93 -13.55
C LYS A 10 -9.60 -4.28 -13.33
N PHE A 11 -10.24 -3.79 -12.28
CA PHE A 11 -11.63 -4.10 -12.03
C PHE A 11 -12.51 -3.36 -13.02
N ASP A 12 -13.33 -4.12 -13.77
CA ASP A 12 -14.33 -3.57 -14.69
C ASP A 12 -15.59 -3.15 -13.92
N MET A 13 -15.43 -2.22 -12.98
CA MET A 13 -16.53 -1.61 -12.23
C MET A 13 -16.18 -0.19 -11.76
N THR A 14 -17.21 0.62 -11.52
CA THR A 14 -17.05 1.96 -10.94
C THR A 14 -16.65 1.89 -9.47
N LEU A 15 -16.10 2.98 -8.93
CA LEU A 15 -15.79 3.07 -7.51
C LEU A 15 -17.02 2.79 -6.63
N ASP A 16 -18.16 3.38 -6.96
CA ASP A 16 -19.42 3.17 -6.22
C ASP A 16 -19.83 1.68 -6.19
N ARG A 17 -19.73 0.97 -7.31
CA ARG A 17 -20.01 -0.48 -7.35
C ARG A 17 -19.03 -1.29 -6.51
N PHE A 18 -17.77 -0.86 -6.43
CA PHE A 18 -16.80 -1.48 -5.55
C PHE A 18 -17.11 -1.23 -4.07
N LEU A 19 -17.58 -0.03 -3.71
CA LEU A 19 -18.01 0.31 -2.36
C LEU A 19 -19.27 -0.46 -1.95
N GLU A 20 -20.27 -0.58 -2.84
CA GLU A 20 -21.45 -1.45 -2.63
C GLU A 20 -21.03 -2.92 -2.40
N PHE A 21 -20.04 -3.40 -3.17
CA PHE A 21 -19.48 -4.75 -3.01
C PHE A 21 -18.80 -4.92 -1.64
N ALA A 22 -17.97 -3.95 -1.23
CA ALA A 22 -17.33 -3.96 0.08
C ALA A 22 -18.35 -3.92 1.23
N ASP A 23 -19.45 -3.16 1.07
CA ASP A 23 -20.50 -3.01 2.08
C ASP A 23 -21.28 -4.32 2.25
N ARG A 24 -21.61 -4.97 1.12
CA ARG A 24 -22.23 -6.30 1.12
C ARG A 24 -21.37 -7.33 1.85
N LEU A 25 -20.05 -7.24 1.71
CA LEU A 25 -19.08 -8.09 2.41
C LEU A 25 -18.77 -7.61 3.83
N LYS A 26 -19.39 -6.51 4.27
CA LYS A 26 -19.24 -5.89 5.58
C LYS A 26 -17.78 -5.59 5.92
N ALA A 27 -17.02 -5.09 4.96
CA ALA A 27 -15.64 -4.67 5.18
C ALA A 27 -15.57 -3.58 6.27
N ASP A 28 -14.56 -3.64 7.14
CA ASP A 28 -14.33 -2.65 8.20
C ASP A 28 -13.69 -1.36 7.62
N HIS A 29 -12.92 -1.51 6.54
CA HIS A 29 -12.24 -0.43 5.84
C HIS A 29 -12.10 -0.74 4.35
N VAL A 30 -11.84 0.31 3.57
CA VAL A 30 -11.58 0.19 2.14
C VAL A 30 -10.30 0.94 1.79
N GLU A 31 -9.43 0.29 1.02
CA GLU A 31 -8.26 0.89 0.44
C GLU A 31 -8.52 1.32 -1.01
N LEU A 32 -8.19 2.57 -1.31
CA LEU A 32 -8.43 3.22 -2.59
C LEU A 32 -7.10 3.56 -3.28
N LYS A 33 -6.75 2.77 -4.29
CA LYS A 33 -5.62 2.99 -5.19
C LYS A 33 -5.89 4.18 -6.10
N VAL A 34 -5.11 5.24 -5.91
CA VAL A 34 -5.22 6.48 -6.69
C VAL A 34 -4.82 6.26 -8.16
N ASP A 35 -4.16 5.15 -8.49
CA ASP A 35 -3.92 4.70 -9.87
C ASP A 35 -5.23 4.46 -10.67
N CYS A 36 -6.39 4.27 -9.99
CA CYS A 36 -7.68 4.18 -10.67
C CYS A 36 -8.05 5.54 -11.30
N PRO A 37 -8.44 5.60 -12.60
CA PRO A 37 -8.64 6.86 -13.32
C PRO A 37 -9.55 7.88 -12.63
N GLU A 38 -10.64 7.43 -12.00
CA GLU A 38 -11.58 8.30 -11.27
C GLU A 38 -10.92 9.04 -10.09
N LEU A 39 -10.04 8.36 -9.34
CA LEU A 39 -9.28 8.93 -8.22
C LEU A 39 -8.09 9.74 -8.73
N LEU A 40 -7.45 9.30 -9.80
CA LEU A 40 -6.35 10.04 -10.43
C LEU A 40 -6.83 11.41 -10.94
N ASP A 41 -8.00 11.46 -11.58
CA ASP A 41 -8.63 12.72 -12.02
C ASP A 41 -8.86 13.69 -10.85
N ALA A 42 -9.23 13.16 -9.67
CA ALA A 42 -9.48 13.95 -8.48
C ALA A 42 -8.24 14.68 -7.95
N LEU A 43 -7.03 14.17 -8.21
CA LEU A 43 -5.77 14.87 -7.88
C LEU A 43 -5.60 16.20 -8.63
N PHE A 44 -6.32 16.37 -9.75
CA PHE A 44 -6.14 17.50 -10.67
C PHE A 44 -7.43 18.30 -10.90
N GLN A 45 -8.59 17.78 -10.53
CA GLN A 45 -9.90 18.40 -10.79
C GLN A 45 -10.71 18.55 -9.49
N LYS A 46 -10.71 19.76 -8.90
CA LYS A 46 -11.44 20.03 -7.63
C LYS A 46 -12.91 19.65 -7.65
N GLY A 47 -13.61 19.81 -8.78
CA GLY A 47 -15.03 19.44 -8.90
C GLY A 47 -15.29 17.94 -8.72
N LYS A 48 -14.30 17.09 -8.97
CA LYS A 48 -14.39 15.63 -8.75
C LYS A 48 -14.27 15.27 -7.28
N VAL A 49 -13.51 16.04 -6.50
CA VAL A 49 -13.29 15.78 -5.07
C VAL A 49 -14.59 15.88 -4.27
N LEU A 50 -15.46 16.85 -4.59
CA LEU A 50 -16.75 17.00 -3.90
C LEU A 50 -17.66 15.78 -4.13
N ASN A 51 -17.81 15.35 -5.39
CA ASN A 51 -18.62 14.17 -5.71
C ASN A 51 -18.07 12.90 -5.06
N LEU A 52 -16.73 12.75 -5.03
CA LEU A 52 -16.08 11.64 -4.33
C LEU A 52 -16.35 11.71 -2.84
N ARG A 53 -16.23 12.88 -2.21
CA ARG A 53 -16.51 13.04 -0.78
C ARG A 53 -17.94 12.61 -0.46
N ASP A 54 -18.94 13.11 -1.18
CA ASP A 54 -20.35 12.76 -0.95
C ASP A 54 -20.57 11.25 -1.12
N MET A 55 -19.94 10.62 -2.11
CA MET A 55 -19.98 9.17 -2.32
C MET A 55 -19.34 8.42 -1.14
N LEU A 56 -18.11 8.77 -0.75
CA LEU A 56 -17.40 8.09 0.33
C LEU A 56 -18.12 8.26 1.68
N GLU A 57 -18.64 9.45 1.98
CA GLU A 57 -19.39 9.74 3.21
C GLU A 57 -20.76 9.03 3.27
N SER A 58 -21.28 8.58 2.12
CA SER A 58 -22.51 7.77 2.08
C SER A 58 -22.30 6.34 2.59
N TYR A 59 -21.04 5.89 2.73
CA TYR A 59 -20.67 4.59 3.30
C TYR A 59 -20.02 4.75 4.68
N GLY A 60 -20.14 3.72 5.52
CA GLY A 60 -19.61 3.72 6.88
C GLY A 60 -18.14 3.30 7.02
N PHE A 61 -17.34 3.35 5.95
CA PHE A 61 -15.97 2.82 5.96
C PHE A 61 -14.96 3.78 6.57
N LYS A 62 -13.89 3.21 7.12
CA LYS A 62 -12.61 3.89 7.21
C LYS A 62 -11.88 3.77 5.88
N TYR A 63 -11.25 4.86 5.44
CA TYR A 63 -10.54 4.87 4.17
C TYR A 63 -9.02 4.86 4.36
N ILE A 64 -8.37 4.03 3.56
CA ILE A 64 -6.93 4.05 3.30
C ILE A 64 -6.76 4.47 1.85
N PHE A 65 -5.77 5.29 1.56
CA PHE A 65 -5.43 5.65 0.19
C PHE A 65 -4.07 5.09 -0.15
N HIS A 66 -3.94 4.53 -1.34
CA HIS A 66 -2.67 4.08 -1.87
C HIS A 66 -2.25 5.03 -2.97
N ALA A 67 -1.14 5.73 -2.77
CA ALA A 67 -0.59 6.68 -3.73
C ALA A 67 -0.31 5.99 -5.07
N PRO A 68 -0.31 6.74 -6.19
CA PRO A 68 0.02 6.17 -7.48
C PRO A 68 1.39 5.52 -7.47
N SER A 69 1.44 4.31 -7.99
CA SER A 69 2.64 3.50 -8.17
C SER A 69 3.05 3.41 -9.64
N ILE A 70 2.08 3.54 -10.55
CA ILE A 70 2.31 3.52 -11.98
C ILE A 70 2.97 4.85 -12.38
N ASP A 71 4.11 4.77 -13.07
CA ASP A 71 4.91 5.91 -13.52
C ASP A 71 5.43 6.85 -12.41
N VAL A 72 5.39 6.40 -11.15
CA VAL A 72 5.91 7.13 -9.98
C VAL A 72 7.18 6.45 -9.46
N ASN A 73 8.26 7.22 -9.28
CA ASN A 73 9.52 6.73 -8.78
C ASN A 73 10.26 7.77 -7.92
N LEU A 74 10.11 7.70 -6.60
CA LEU A 74 10.81 8.58 -5.65
C LEU A 74 12.33 8.32 -5.62
N ALA A 75 12.79 7.13 -6.02
CA ALA A 75 14.21 6.79 -6.12
C ALA A 75 14.89 7.33 -7.39
N SER A 76 14.11 7.87 -8.34
CA SER A 76 14.62 8.30 -9.65
C SER A 76 15.83 9.22 -9.54
N LEU A 77 16.89 8.88 -10.29
CA LEU A 77 18.07 9.73 -10.50
C LEU A 77 17.80 10.89 -11.47
N ASN A 78 16.78 10.76 -12.33
CA ASN A 78 16.28 11.89 -13.11
C ASN A 78 15.44 12.80 -12.18
N PRO A 79 15.92 14.01 -11.87
CA PRO A 79 15.23 14.89 -10.93
C PRO A 79 13.86 15.35 -11.44
N GLN A 80 13.61 15.39 -12.76
CA GLN A 80 12.29 15.74 -13.28
C GLN A 80 11.24 14.68 -12.93
N VAL A 81 11.58 13.41 -13.13
CA VAL A 81 10.73 12.27 -12.75
C VAL A 81 10.57 12.20 -11.23
N GLY A 82 11.68 12.35 -10.49
CA GLY A 82 11.64 12.29 -9.02
C GLY A 82 10.81 13.42 -8.40
N ASN A 83 10.92 14.64 -8.92
CA ASN A 83 10.14 15.79 -8.45
C ASN A 83 8.67 15.69 -8.86
N ALA A 84 8.36 15.15 -10.05
CA ALA A 84 6.99 14.85 -10.45
C ALA A 84 6.37 13.79 -9.51
N SER A 85 7.13 12.74 -9.20
CA SER A 85 6.73 11.68 -8.26
C SER A 85 6.43 12.24 -6.87
N LEU A 86 7.35 13.04 -6.33
CA LEU A 86 7.16 13.75 -5.05
C LEU A 86 5.87 14.59 -5.07
N LYS A 87 5.65 15.36 -6.13
CA LYS A 87 4.46 16.21 -6.26
C LYS A 87 3.16 15.41 -6.30
N VAL A 88 3.15 14.27 -7.00
CA VAL A 88 1.97 13.39 -7.09
C VAL A 88 1.67 12.75 -5.74
N VAL A 89 2.68 12.25 -5.03
CA VAL A 89 2.46 11.65 -3.70
C VAL A 89 2.01 12.70 -2.69
N LYS A 90 2.60 13.91 -2.66
CA LYS A 90 2.13 15.01 -1.80
C LYS A 90 0.68 15.42 -2.09
N LYS A 91 0.28 15.45 -3.37
CA LYS A 91 -1.11 15.68 -3.76
C LYS A 91 -2.03 14.55 -3.32
N SER A 92 -1.55 13.31 -3.33
CA SER A 92 -2.32 12.16 -2.86
C SER A 92 -2.57 12.25 -1.35
N VAL A 93 -1.59 12.70 -0.56
CA VAL A 93 -1.77 13.00 0.87
C VAL A 93 -2.82 14.10 1.07
N GLN A 94 -2.79 15.16 0.27
CA GLN A 94 -3.80 16.24 0.32
C GLN A 94 -5.20 15.71 0.01
N LEU A 95 -5.34 14.89 -1.05
CA LEU A 95 -6.60 14.26 -1.42
C LEU A 95 -7.11 13.34 -0.30
N ALA A 96 -6.23 12.51 0.28
CA ALA A 96 -6.56 11.65 1.41
C ALA A 96 -7.08 12.45 2.61
N ALA A 97 -6.43 13.56 2.95
CA ALA A 97 -6.90 14.46 4.01
C ALA A 97 -8.26 15.09 3.66
N GLU A 98 -8.45 15.58 2.43
CA GLU A 98 -9.72 16.15 1.96
C GLU A 98 -10.86 15.13 1.93
N LEU A 99 -10.55 13.83 1.84
CA LEU A 99 -11.50 12.72 1.82
C LEU A 99 -11.52 11.93 3.14
N ASN A 100 -10.98 12.50 4.22
CA ASN A 100 -10.98 11.92 5.57
C ASN A 100 -10.39 10.50 5.67
N ALA A 101 -9.39 10.18 4.85
CA ALA A 101 -8.66 8.92 4.95
C ALA A 101 -7.65 8.94 6.11
N GLU A 102 -7.51 7.81 6.81
CA GLU A 102 -6.66 7.69 8.00
C GLU A 102 -5.19 7.42 7.63
N ILE A 103 -4.97 6.67 6.53
CA ILE A 103 -3.66 6.16 6.13
C ILE A 103 -3.40 6.49 4.66
N MET A 104 -2.16 6.91 4.36
CA MET A 104 -1.60 6.98 3.01
C MET A 104 -0.50 5.92 2.86
N VAL A 105 -0.65 5.02 1.91
CA VAL A 105 0.33 4.00 1.51
C VAL A 105 1.09 4.48 0.28
N SER A 106 2.40 4.24 0.23
CA SER A 106 3.22 4.55 -0.94
C SER A 106 4.38 3.58 -1.08
N HIS A 107 4.65 3.16 -2.32
CA HIS A 107 5.97 2.64 -2.67
C HIS A 107 7.00 3.77 -2.74
N VAL A 108 8.28 3.40 -2.64
CA VAL A 108 9.42 4.33 -2.75
C VAL A 108 10.04 4.37 -4.15
N GLY A 109 9.59 3.49 -5.05
CA GLY A 109 10.21 3.27 -6.35
C GLY A 109 11.48 2.43 -6.30
N ARG A 110 12.16 2.35 -7.44
CA ARG A 110 13.30 1.45 -7.66
C ARG A 110 14.40 2.15 -8.45
N LEU A 111 15.63 1.67 -8.35
CA LEU A 111 16.72 2.08 -9.23
C LEU A 111 16.73 1.14 -10.46
N SER A 112 16.62 1.71 -11.66
CA SER A 112 16.67 0.92 -12.90
C SER A 112 17.92 0.04 -12.96
N ARG A 113 17.75 -1.20 -13.40
CA ARG A 113 18.84 -2.19 -13.56
C ARG A 113 19.97 -1.75 -14.51
N ASP A 114 19.71 -0.78 -15.38
CA ASP A 114 20.70 -0.26 -16.32
C ASP A 114 21.70 0.70 -15.66
N TYR A 115 21.39 1.17 -14.44
CA TYR A 115 22.34 1.90 -13.62
C TYR A 115 23.27 0.94 -12.86
N PRO A 116 24.55 1.31 -12.65
CA PRO A 116 25.43 0.53 -11.80
C PRO A 116 24.99 0.60 -10.33
N GLU A 117 25.25 -0.48 -9.59
CA GLU A 117 24.93 -0.61 -8.16
C GLU A 117 25.54 0.52 -7.31
N SER A 118 26.66 1.10 -7.73
CA SER A 118 27.30 2.24 -7.05
C SER A 118 26.39 3.47 -6.93
N LEU A 119 25.31 3.56 -7.71
CA LEU A 119 24.33 4.64 -7.62
C LEU A 119 23.20 4.37 -6.63
N MET A 120 23.15 3.19 -5.99
CA MET A 120 22.14 2.86 -4.97
C MET A 120 22.13 3.86 -3.81
N ALA A 121 23.29 4.29 -3.33
CA ALA A 121 23.38 5.28 -2.25
C ALA A 121 22.76 6.63 -2.66
N LYS A 122 22.91 7.03 -3.93
CA LYS A 122 22.30 8.25 -4.45
C LYS A 122 20.79 8.11 -4.63
N ALA A 123 20.33 6.95 -5.11
CA ALA A 123 18.90 6.65 -5.21
C ALA A 123 18.23 6.62 -3.82
N TYR A 124 18.90 6.04 -2.82
CA TYR A 124 18.44 6.03 -1.44
C TYR A 124 18.36 7.44 -0.84
N ALA A 125 19.39 8.27 -1.02
CA ALA A 125 19.37 9.67 -0.56
C ALA A 125 18.19 10.45 -1.17
N ASN A 126 17.96 10.25 -2.47
CA ASN A 126 16.80 10.80 -3.19
C ASN A 126 15.45 10.36 -2.58
N VAL A 127 15.30 9.08 -2.23
CA VAL A 127 14.09 8.58 -1.55
C VAL A 127 13.93 9.27 -0.20
N VAL A 128 14.97 9.31 0.63
CA VAL A 128 14.94 9.89 1.97
C VAL A 128 14.54 11.36 1.93
N ASP A 129 15.15 12.16 1.07
CA ASP A 129 14.87 13.59 0.96
C ASP A 129 13.39 13.83 0.58
N ARG A 130 12.88 13.07 -0.41
CA ARG A 130 11.49 13.20 -0.88
C ARG A 130 10.48 12.68 0.13
N LEU A 131 10.77 11.57 0.79
CA LEU A 131 9.89 11.01 1.83
C LEU A 131 9.80 11.93 3.04
N ARG A 132 10.88 12.63 3.43
CA ARG A 132 10.82 13.62 4.52
C ARG A 132 9.81 14.71 4.24
N GLU A 133 9.82 15.26 3.02
CA GLU A 133 8.83 16.27 2.60
C GLU A 133 7.39 15.72 2.58
N ILE A 134 7.20 14.45 2.20
CA ILE A 134 5.88 13.82 2.17
C ILE A 134 5.38 13.56 3.59
N VAL A 135 6.24 13.05 4.47
CA VAL A 135 5.91 12.76 5.87
C VAL A 135 5.62 14.04 6.64
N GLU A 136 6.33 15.13 6.37
CA GLU A 136 6.05 16.46 6.94
C GLU A 136 4.63 16.91 6.59
N VAL A 137 4.27 16.92 5.31
CA VAL A 137 2.91 17.29 4.87
C VAL A 137 1.84 16.34 5.42
N SER A 138 2.15 15.05 5.52
CA SER A 138 1.21 14.07 6.08
C SER A 138 0.92 14.34 7.55
N LYS A 139 1.94 14.70 8.34
CA LYS A 139 1.79 15.09 9.75
C LYS A 139 0.98 16.37 9.90
N GLU A 140 1.22 17.39 9.07
CA GLU A 140 0.47 18.65 9.09
C GLU A 140 -1.03 18.44 8.81
N LEU A 141 -1.34 17.50 7.91
CA LEU A 141 -2.70 17.19 7.49
C LEU A 141 -3.39 16.11 8.33
N GLY A 142 -2.69 15.52 9.31
CA GLY A 142 -3.25 14.47 10.17
C GLY A 142 -3.47 13.12 9.47
N VAL A 143 -2.77 12.85 8.36
CA VAL A 143 -2.83 11.56 7.65
C VAL A 143 -1.60 10.72 8.03
N LEU A 144 -1.81 9.46 8.41
CA LEU A 144 -0.70 8.58 8.75
C LEU A 144 -0.02 8.07 7.48
N PHE A 145 1.22 8.50 7.25
CA PHE A 145 1.99 8.03 6.09
C PHE A 145 2.72 6.72 6.37
N THR A 146 2.59 5.79 5.43
CA THR A 146 3.26 4.49 5.47
C THR A 146 4.03 4.24 4.18
N ILE A 147 5.20 3.61 4.31
CA ILE A 147 5.84 2.96 3.16
C ILE A 147 5.41 1.51 3.10
N GLU A 148 5.29 0.97 1.89
CA GLU A 148 5.03 -0.44 1.65
C GLU A 148 6.31 -1.17 1.26
N ASN A 149 6.52 -2.38 1.82
CA ASN A 149 7.64 -3.19 1.38
C ASN A 149 7.42 -3.75 -0.02
N ASP A 150 8.46 -3.71 -0.83
CA ASP A 150 8.40 -4.00 -2.26
C ASP A 150 8.66 -5.48 -2.58
N HIS A 151 8.19 -5.96 -3.74
CA HIS A 151 8.39 -7.32 -4.22
C HIS A 151 9.65 -7.49 -5.07
N LYS A 152 10.01 -8.75 -5.35
CA LYS A 152 11.11 -9.13 -6.23
C LYS A 152 10.94 -8.56 -7.63
N ALA A 153 11.93 -7.78 -8.08
CA ALA A 153 11.91 -7.09 -9.35
C ALA A 153 13.21 -7.27 -10.14
N SER A 154 13.18 -6.93 -11.42
CA SER A 154 14.41 -6.84 -12.22
C SER A 154 15.24 -5.59 -11.90
N ASP A 155 14.58 -4.52 -11.46
CA ASP A 155 15.22 -3.29 -10.99
C ASP A 155 15.69 -3.45 -9.54
N SER A 156 16.67 -2.64 -9.15
CA SER A 156 17.23 -2.66 -7.80
C SER A 156 16.23 -2.06 -6.80
N ILE A 157 15.87 -2.87 -5.81
CA ILE A 157 14.84 -2.57 -4.82
C ILE A 157 15.44 -1.74 -3.67
N LEU A 158 14.71 -0.72 -3.21
CA LEU A 158 15.12 0.14 -2.08
C LEU A 158 14.29 -0.07 -0.80
N ALA A 159 13.19 -0.83 -0.85
CA ALA A 159 12.32 -1.08 0.29
C ALA A 159 11.76 -2.52 0.31
N GLY A 160 12.51 -3.52 -0.13
CA GLY A 160 12.02 -4.91 -0.19
C GLY A 160 12.45 -5.75 1.01
N TYR A 161 13.65 -5.49 1.52
CA TYR A 161 14.25 -6.26 2.61
C TYR A 161 14.09 -5.53 3.95
N VAL A 162 14.03 -6.27 5.05
CA VAL A 162 13.81 -5.73 6.40
C VAL A 162 14.80 -4.62 6.75
N HIS A 163 16.08 -4.78 6.42
CA HIS A 163 17.12 -3.78 6.73
C HIS A 163 16.94 -2.46 5.95
N GLN A 164 16.40 -2.54 4.73
CA GLN A 164 16.12 -1.37 3.90
C GLN A 164 14.93 -0.59 4.46
N VAL A 165 13.83 -1.30 4.71
CA VAL A 165 12.59 -0.71 5.26
C VAL A 165 12.84 -0.13 6.65
N SER A 166 13.54 -0.85 7.52
CA SER A 166 13.94 -0.37 8.85
C SER A 166 14.75 0.92 8.78
N SER A 167 15.69 1.01 7.82
CA SER A 167 16.49 2.22 7.63
C SER A 167 15.65 3.40 7.14
N LEU A 168 14.76 3.17 6.17
CA LEU A 168 13.85 4.21 5.69
C LEU A 168 12.95 4.74 6.81
N ILE A 169 12.31 3.85 7.57
CA ILE A 169 11.44 4.21 8.72
C ILE A 169 12.21 5.09 9.70
N ARG A 170 13.42 4.69 10.09
CA ARG A 170 14.26 5.46 11.01
C ARG A 170 14.66 6.83 10.43
N ASP A 171 15.02 6.88 9.16
CA ASP A 171 15.61 8.07 8.54
C ASP A 171 14.56 9.14 8.18
N VAL A 172 13.28 8.75 8.01
CA VAL A 172 12.17 9.66 7.61
C VAL A 172 11.05 9.76 8.66
N GLY A 173 10.94 8.82 9.58
CA GLY A 173 9.93 8.81 10.65
C GLY A 173 8.50 8.54 10.15
N CYS A 174 8.34 7.55 9.27
CA CYS A 174 7.04 7.03 8.80
C CYS A 174 6.69 5.68 9.47
N LYS A 175 5.53 5.11 9.13
CA LYS A 175 5.13 3.75 9.53
C LYS A 175 5.19 2.77 8.35
N LEU A 176 4.86 1.50 8.60
CA LEU A 176 4.91 0.43 7.62
C LEU A 176 3.51 -0.06 7.26
N THR A 177 3.27 -0.20 5.96
CA THR A 177 2.28 -1.12 5.41
C THR A 177 3.01 -2.41 5.02
N PHE A 178 2.77 -3.48 5.77
CA PHE A 178 3.47 -4.74 5.55
C PHE A 178 2.71 -5.57 4.52
N ASP A 179 3.27 -5.71 3.32
CA ASP A 179 2.76 -6.64 2.33
C ASP A 179 3.42 -8.02 2.48
N VAL A 180 2.58 -8.99 2.86
CA VAL A 180 2.99 -10.39 3.08
C VAL A 180 3.36 -11.07 1.77
N GLY A 181 2.63 -10.78 0.70
CA GLY A 181 2.85 -11.37 -0.61
C GLY A 181 4.16 -10.90 -1.22
N HIS A 182 4.44 -9.59 -1.18
CA HIS A 182 5.72 -9.01 -1.56
C HIS A 182 6.88 -9.66 -0.79
N ALA A 183 6.77 -9.75 0.53
CA ALA A 183 7.81 -10.38 1.36
C ALA A 183 8.01 -11.87 1.04
N ASN A 184 6.97 -12.58 0.59
CA ASN A 184 7.11 -13.98 0.14
C ASN A 184 8.05 -14.10 -1.06
N THR A 185 7.99 -13.17 -2.00
CA THR A 185 8.86 -13.18 -3.21
C THR A 185 10.34 -12.97 -2.91
N LEU A 186 10.66 -12.45 -1.71
CA LEU A 186 12.01 -12.19 -1.22
C LEU A 186 12.43 -13.12 -0.07
N GLY A 187 11.52 -13.99 0.43
CA GLY A 187 11.78 -14.85 1.58
C GLY A 187 11.88 -14.09 2.91
N GLU A 188 11.30 -12.90 3.01
CA GLU A 188 11.49 -11.97 4.14
C GLU A 188 10.33 -11.97 5.15
N ILE A 189 9.26 -12.76 4.94
CA ILE A 189 8.03 -12.70 5.77
C ILE A 189 8.33 -12.77 7.27
N GLN A 190 9.14 -13.75 7.70
CA GLN A 190 9.48 -13.91 9.11
C GLN A 190 10.31 -12.73 9.64
N GLY A 191 11.22 -12.20 8.83
CA GLY A 191 12.01 -11.04 9.20
C GLY A 191 11.14 -9.80 9.47
N PHE A 192 10.12 -9.56 8.64
CA PHE A 192 9.17 -8.47 8.85
C PHE A 192 8.34 -8.67 10.12
N LEU A 193 7.78 -9.87 10.33
CA LEU A 193 7.01 -10.20 11.54
C LEU A 193 7.83 -10.07 12.82
N GLU A 194 9.09 -10.49 12.82
CA GLU A 194 9.94 -10.46 14.01
C GLU A 194 10.47 -9.06 14.31
N ARG A 195 10.86 -8.30 13.27
CA ARG A 195 11.69 -7.09 13.44
C ARG A 195 10.96 -5.77 13.20
N LEU A 196 9.83 -5.79 12.49
CA LEU A 196 9.12 -4.58 12.08
C LEU A 196 7.66 -4.52 12.53
N HIS A 197 7.20 -5.50 13.33
CA HIS A 197 5.82 -5.54 13.80
C HIS A 197 5.37 -4.29 14.57
N GLU A 198 6.24 -3.63 15.34
CA GLU A 198 5.91 -2.39 16.07
C GLU A 198 5.72 -1.18 15.15
N GLU A 199 6.26 -1.25 13.93
CA GLU A 199 6.13 -0.20 12.92
C GLU A 199 4.98 -0.45 11.95
N THR A 200 4.46 -1.69 11.90
CA THR A 200 3.36 -2.09 11.03
C THR A 200 2.02 -1.59 11.54
N VAL A 201 1.30 -0.83 10.71
CA VAL A 201 -0.03 -0.29 11.03
C VAL A 201 -1.12 -0.78 10.08
N ASN A 202 -0.73 -1.27 8.89
CA ASN A 202 -1.59 -1.88 7.89
C ASN A 202 -0.88 -3.11 7.32
N VAL A 203 -1.62 -4.12 6.89
CA VAL A 203 -1.07 -5.35 6.33
C VAL A 203 -1.82 -5.71 5.06
N HIS A 204 -1.10 -5.82 3.95
CA HIS A 204 -1.65 -6.31 2.68
C HIS A 204 -1.54 -7.83 2.62
N LEU A 205 -2.64 -8.46 2.20
CA LEU A 205 -2.76 -9.91 2.09
C LEU A 205 -3.19 -10.29 0.68
N HIS A 206 -2.33 -11.05 0.01
CA HIS A 206 -2.60 -11.73 -1.24
C HIS A 206 -1.57 -12.85 -1.44
N ASP A 207 -1.93 -13.92 -2.15
CA ASP A 207 -1.07 -15.10 -2.26
C ASP A 207 -0.18 -15.05 -3.52
N ASN A 208 0.90 -15.83 -3.49
CA ASN A 208 1.76 -16.11 -4.63
C ASN A 208 2.63 -17.36 -4.40
N ASP A 209 3.39 -17.76 -5.41
CA ASP A 209 4.23 -18.97 -5.40
C ASP A 209 5.67 -18.75 -4.89
N GLY A 210 5.99 -17.53 -4.43
CA GLY A 210 7.31 -17.08 -4.01
C GLY A 210 8.22 -16.61 -5.15
N VAL A 211 7.74 -16.56 -6.40
CA VAL A 211 8.54 -16.16 -7.57
C VAL A 211 8.15 -14.79 -8.08
N SER A 212 6.85 -14.57 -8.30
CA SER A 212 6.32 -13.31 -8.82
C SER A 212 5.13 -12.82 -8.00
N ASP A 213 4.96 -11.52 -8.00
CA ASP A 213 3.87 -10.84 -7.34
C ASP A 213 2.53 -11.01 -8.08
N SER A 214 1.89 -12.15 -7.82
CA SER A 214 0.78 -12.64 -8.65
C SER A 214 -0.60 -12.23 -8.12
N HIS A 215 -0.69 -11.68 -6.91
CA HIS A 215 -1.95 -11.27 -6.26
C HIS A 215 -3.08 -12.31 -6.36
N LEU A 216 -2.73 -13.59 -6.12
CA LEU A 216 -3.69 -14.68 -6.14
C LEU A 216 -4.60 -14.63 -4.90
N PRO A 217 -5.81 -15.20 -4.98
CA PRO A 217 -6.63 -15.44 -3.79
C PRO A 217 -5.88 -16.26 -2.74
N LEU A 218 -6.18 -16.02 -1.47
CA LEU A 218 -5.58 -16.71 -0.34
C LEU A 218 -5.78 -18.24 -0.44
N GLY A 219 -4.68 -18.98 -0.33
CA GLY A 219 -4.65 -20.43 -0.44
C GLY A 219 -4.51 -20.96 -1.87
N GLU A 220 -4.41 -20.09 -2.88
CA GLU A 220 -4.07 -20.47 -4.25
C GLU A 220 -2.57 -20.38 -4.56
N GLY A 221 -1.78 -19.81 -3.65
CA GLY A 221 -0.32 -19.77 -3.73
C GLY A 221 0.33 -20.72 -2.72
N LYS A 222 1.39 -20.26 -2.06
CA LYS A 222 2.24 -21.06 -1.16
C LYS A 222 2.44 -20.44 0.22
N ILE A 223 1.73 -19.35 0.53
CA ILE A 223 1.87 -18.67 1.82
C ILE A 223 1.03 -19.41 2.88
N ASP A 224 1.66 -19.77 4.01
CA ASP A 224 0.96 -20.36 5.15
C ASP A 224 0.22 -19.28 5.97
N TYR A 225 -0.92 -18.83 5.45
CA TYR A 225 -1.72 -17.79 6.07
C TYR A 225 -2.21 -18.13 7.48
N ARG A 226 -2.35 -19.40 7.83
CA ARG A 226 -2.71 -19.77 9.19
C ARG A 226 -1.62 -19.33 10.17
N SER A 227 -0.38 -19.68 9.88
CA SER A 227 0.78 -19.26 10.67
C SER A 227 0.98 -17.74 10.67
N ILE A 228 0.81 -17.10 9.50
CA ILE A 228 0.93 -15.64 9.38
C ILE A 228 -0.12 -14.91 10.23
N LEU A 229 -1.40 -15.29 10.12
CA LEU A 229 -2.48 -14.67 10.89
C LEU A 229 -2.27 -14.87 12.40
N ASP A 230 -1.83 -16.05 12.83
CA ASP A 230 -1.53 -16.30 14.24
C ASP A 230 -0.39 -15.41 14.75
N SER A 231 0.63 -15.17 13.94
CA SER A 231 1.72 -14.23 14.27
C SER A 231 1.24 -12.79 14.32
N LEU A 232 0.45 -12.35 13.34
CA LEU A 232 -0.13 -11.01 13.30
C LEU A 232 -1.06 -10.75 14.50
N LYS A 233 -1.87 -11.74 14.91
CA LYS A 233 -2.72 -11.66 16.12
C LYS A 233 -1.92 -11.40 17.39
N ARG A 234 -0.70 -11.95 17.49
CA ARG A 234 0.16 -11.79 18.67
C ARG A 234 0.95 -10.50 18.66
N ALA A 235 1.37 -10.05 17.47
CA ALA A 235 2.33 -8.96 17.33
C ALA A 235 1.69 -7.58 17.13
N ILE A 236 0.48 -7.49 16.55
CA ILE A 236 -0.16 -6.24 16.14
C ILE A 236 -1.59 -6.21 16.68
N THR A 237 -2.00 -5.15 17.38
CA THR A 237 -3.30 -5.09 18.07
C THR A 237 -4.03 -3.74 17.90
N PRO A 238 -5.27 -3.72 17.33
CA PRO A 238 -5.84 -4.75 16.45
C PRO A 238 -5.15 -4.69 15.07
N PRO A 239 -4.85 -5.84 14.44
CA PRO A 239 -4.27 -5.82 13.12
C PRO A 239 -5.32 -5.37 12.10
N LEU A 240 -4.91 -4.45 11.24
CA LEU A 240 -5.65 -3.93 10.10
C LEU A 240 -5.18 -4.69 8.85
N LEU A 241 -6.05 -5.54 8.31
CA LEU A 241 -5.73 -6.45 7.21
C LEU A 241 -6.50 -6.01 5.96
N THR A 242 -5.79 -5.62 4.90
CA THR A 242 -6.35 -5.26 3.59
C THR A 242 -6.12 -6.39 2.60
N LEU A 243 -7.19 -6.91 2.02
CA LEU A 243 -7.13 -7.92 0.96
C LEU A 243 -6.83 -7.26 -0.39
N GLU A 244 -5.80 -7.76 -1.10
CA GLU A 244 -5.32 -7.23 -2.37
C GLU A 244 -5.34 -8.30 -3.48
N CYS A 245 -6.51 -8.69 -3.97
CA CYS A 245 -6.62 -9.64 -5.08
C CYS A 245 -6.97 -8.91 -6.39
N HIS A 246 -6.35 -9.30 -7.50
CA HIS A 246 -6.66 -8.74 -8.83
C HIS A 246 -7.95 -9.30 -9.47
N SER A 247 -8.83 -9.93 -8.67
CA SER A 247 -10.19 -10.32 -9.09
C SER A 247 -11.21 -10.11 -7.97
N ILE A 248 -12.43 -9.71 -8.36
CA ILE A 248 -13.55 -9.49 -7.44
C ILE A 248 -13.99 -10.79 -6.76
N GLN A 249 -14.04 -11.88 -7.53
CA GLN A 249 -14.37 -13.20 -7.00
C GLN A 249 -13.30 -13.69 -6.00
N GLY A 250 -12.03 -13.36 -6.26
CA GLY A 250 -10.93 -13.62 -5.33
C GLY A 250 -11.10 -12.85 -4.01
N LEU A 251 -11.36 -11.54 -4.07
CA LEU A 251 -11.63 -10.74 -2.88
C LEU A 251 -12.80 -11.28 -2.06
N GLU A 252 -13.89 -11.71 -2.70
CA GLU A 252 -15.04 -12.31 -2.02
C GLU A 252 -14.67 -13.64 -1.34
N LYS A 253 -13.94 -14.51 -2.04
CA LYS A 253 -13.44 -15.78 -1.50
C LYS A 253 -12.53 -15.55 -0.30
N ASP A 254 -11.60 -14.60 -0.40
CA ASP A 254 -10.63 -14.27 0.65
C ASP A 254 -11.32 -13.72 1.89
N MET A 255 -12.29 -12.82 1.69
CA MET A 255 -13.06 -12.25 2.78
C MET A 255 -13.88 -13.31 3.54
N LEU A 256 -14.51 -14.23 2.80
CA LEU A 256 -15.23 -15.35 3.39
C LEU A 256 -14.30 -16.33 4.11
N LEU A 257 -13.13 -16.63 3.52
CA LEU A 257 -12.11 -17.48 4.13
C LEU A 257 -11.64 -16.89 5.45
N LEU A 258 -11.20 -15.63 5.46
CA LEU A 258 -10.71 -14.98 6.68
C LEU A 258 -11.79 -14.93 7.76
N ARG A 259 -13.04 -14.60 7.43
CA ARG A 259 -14.15 -14.64 8.41
C ARG A 259 -14.41 -16.03 9.00
N SER A 260 -14.09 -17.10 8.27
CA SER A 260 -14.31 -18.47 8.76
C SER A 260 -13.24 -18.95 9.76
N ILE A 261 -12.07 -18.30 9.77
CA ILE A 261 -10.91 -18.68 10.59
C ILE A 261 -10.56 -17.64 11.68
N LEU A 262 -11.24 -16.50 11.68
CA LEU A 262 -11.12 -15.43 12.68
C LEU A 262 -12.27 -15.47 13.68
#